data_AF-A0A2E8J277-F1
#
_entry.id   AF-A0A2E8J277-F1
#
_cell.length_a   1.000
_cell.length_b   1.000
_cell.length_c   1.000
_cell.angle_alpha   90.00
_cell.angle_beta   90.00
_cell.angle_gamma   90.00
#
_symmetry.space_group_name_H-M   'P 1'
#
loop_
_entity.id
_entity.type
_entity.pdbx_description
1 polymer ?
#
loop_
_entity_poly.entity_id
_entity_poly.type
_entity_poly.pdbx_seq_one_letter_code
_entity_poly.pdbx_strand_id
1 'polypeptide(L)'
;MTIGTPRLHQQNVELFAKLNQEMKSIQAQVGSGKADLKLSENLHDIAKLSAAEEKISETNQFMQNSIRATTELEFLDVALDRLQNLTVNLQELAVESGNDVLSQSERERFLNDVQMLKKEMLDVANQNDSFGNSLFGGISGKEKPFVMNSEGSVSYVGSSLAREVQVSHSLHVKQNFGGNSVFENIRSDEGKISVFEVIDDFAASLKNDVNSGTSSNLLSNGNSVDLVFPSSGPETKIEFELDTGGEKNKISSVIYGNDYSSIVTQINSLTASSGVSASIVEGNRIRLQGSVDQLHISDLALSDYDPAQSFIAVIKDTSSSLVIEKITENRLENGSISTKINAIFESFATARAEVGASSRRAQDNEAAAQDILLTLEENVTEIRDADLAALLTQLEFLMTNKEAAQATFTRITSKTLFDFLS
;
A
#
# COMPACT_ATOMS: atom_id res chain seq x y z
N MET A 1 -88.34 16.50 -39.29
CA MET A 1 -86.94 16.93 -39.16
C MET A 1 -86.38 16.36 -37.87
N THR A 2 -85.71 15.22 -38.00
CA THR A 2 -84.97 14.51 -36.95
C THR A 2 -83.64 15.21 -36.75
N ILE A 3 -83.57 16.13 -35.78
CA ILE A 3 -82.34 16.88 -35.50
C ILE A 3 -81.90 16.49 -34.09
N GLY A 4 -81.06 15.45 -33.97
CA GLY A 4 -80.40 15.13 -32.69
C GLY A 4 -79.85 13.71 -32.51
N THR A 5 -80.49 12.67 -33.06
CA THR A 5 -80.24 11.27 -32.68
C THR A 5 -78.87 10.68 -33.09
N PRO A 6 -78.32 10.88 -34.30
CA PRO A 6 -77.03 10.28 -34.67
C PRO A 6 -75.85 10.92 -33.90
N ARG A 7 -75.89 12.25 -33.72
CA ARG A 7 -74.85 12.98 -32.99
C ARG A 7 -74.84 12.62 -31.51
N LEU A 8 -76.01 12.48 -30.88
CA LEU A 8 -76.12 12.00 -29.50
C LEU A 8 -75.61 10.56 -29.35
N HIS A 9 -75.92 9.67 -30.29
CA HIS A 9 -75.44 8.30 -30.25
C HIS A 9 -73.92 8.23 -30.42
N GLN A 10 -73.34 9.01 -31.33
CA GLN A 10 -71.89 9.10 -31.53
C GLN A 10 -71.18 9.68 -30.31
N GLN A 11 -71.70 10.75 -29.71
CA GLN A 11 -71.18 11.32 -28.46
C GLN A 11 -71.21 10.31 -27.30
N ASN A 12 -72.27 9.50 -27.20
CA ASN A 12 -72.35 8.46 -26.17
C ASN A 12 -71.35 7.32 -26.43
N VAL A 13 -71.16 6.90 -27.68
CA VAL A 13 -70.15 5.88 -28.04
C VAL A 13 -68.74 6.39 -27.73
N GLU A 14 -68.43 7.65 -28.05
CA GLU A 14 -67.16 8.29 -27.71
C GLU A 14 -66.97 8.38 -26.18
N LEU A 15 -68.02 8.75 -25.45
CA LEU A 15 -68.00 8.77 -23.98
C LEU A 15 -67.76 7.37 -23.39
N PHE A 16 -68.46 6.33 -23.87
CA PHE A 16 -68.26 4.97 -23.39
C PHE A 16 -66.86 4.43 -23.74
N ALA A 17 -66.35 4.76 -24.93
CA ALA A 17 -64.98 4.42 -25.31
C ALA A 17 -63.96 5.06 -24.34
N LYS A 18 -64.15 6.35 -24.04
CA LYS A 18 -63.32 7.08 -23.06
C LYS A 18 -63.40 6.48 -21.66
N LEU A 19 -64.60 6.26 -21.13
CA LEU A 19 -64.81 5.66 -19.80
C LEU A 19 -64.19 4.26 -19.70
N ASN A 20 -64.34 3.42 -20.73
CA ASN A 20 -63.72 2.09 -20.75
C ASN A 20 -62.19 2.16 -20.82
N GLN A 21 -61.63 3.15 -21.53
CA GLN A 21 -60.18 3.35 -21.60
C GLN A 21 -59.62 3.82 -20.25
N GLU A 22 -60.26 4.79 -19.61
CA GLU A 22 -59.89 5.26 -18.27
C GLU A 22 -60.00 4.14 -17.23
N MET A 23 -61.08 3.36 -17.26
CA MET A 23 -61.29 2.21 -16.37
C MET A 23 -60.21 1.14 -16.55
N LYS A 24 -59.83 0.81 -17.80
CA LYS A 24 -58.73 -0.12 -18.07
C LYS A 24 -57.39 0.40 -17.54
N SER A 25 -57.14 1.70 -17.69
CA SER A 25 -55.93 2.36 -17.18
C SER A 25 -55.84 2.26 -15.66
N ILE A 26 -56.91 2.61 -14.95
CA ILE A 26 -56.96 2.53 -13.48
C ILE A 26 -56.87 1.07 -13.03
N GLN A 27 -57.54 0.13 -13.69
CA GLN A 27 -57.41 -1.30 -13.39
C GLN A 27 -55.95 -1.80 -13.54
N ALA A 28 -55.22 -1.33 -14.56
CA ALA A 28 -53.82 -1.68 -14.74
C ALA A 28 -52.92 -1.08 -13.65
N GLN A 29 -53.18 0.16 -13.23
CA GLN A 29 -52.45 0.80 -12.12
C GLN A 29 -52.73 0.09 -10.79
N VAL A 30 -54.00 -0.21 -10.49
CA VAL A 30 -54.40 -0.97 -9.29
C VAL A 30 -53.77 -2.37 -9.28
N GLY A 31 -53.74 -3.04 -10.44
CA GLY A 31 -53.15 -4.37 -10.57
C GLY A 31 -51.62 -4.40 -10.47
N SER A 32 -50.94 -3.32 -10.87
CA SER A 32 -49.47 -3.22 -10.82
C SER A 32 -48.95 -2.52 -9.56
N GLY A 33 -49.80 -1.79 -8.83
CA GLY A 33 -49.41 -0.94 -7.70
C GLY A 33 -48.67 0.33 -8.09
N LYS A 34 -48.43 0.56 -9.39
CA LYS A 34 -47.60 1.66 -9.90
C LYS A 34 -48.43 2.74 -10.57
N ALA A 35 -48.03 3.99 -10.36
CA ALA A 35 -48.59 5.15 -11.02
C ALA A 35 -48.35 5.09 -12.54
N ASP A 36 -49.33 5.50 -13.34
CA ASP A 36 -49.19 5.62 -14.79
C ASP A 36 -48.51 6.95 -15.13
N LEU A 37 -47.19 6.88 -15.33
CA LEU A 37 -46.38 8.04 -15.68
C LEU A 37 -46.30 8.20 -17.21
N LYS A 38 -47.06 9.14 -17.78
CA LYS A 38 -46.98 9.50 -19.20
C LYS A 38 -46.13 10.73 -19.42
N LEU A 39 -45.21 10.69 -20.38
CA LEU A 39 -44.33 11.84 -20.71
C LEU A 39 -45.12 13.11 -21.08
N SER A 40 -46.29 12.95 -21.69
CA SER A 40 -47.18 14.06 -22.04
C SER A 40 -47.87 14.72 -20.85
N GLU A 41 -47.99 14.02 -19.72
CA GLU A 41 -48.77 14.46 -18.55
C GLU A 41 -47.87 14.74 -17.32
N ASN A 42 -46.79 13.97 -17.14
CA ASN A 42 -45.98 13.93 -15.93
C ASN A 42 -44.48 14.23 -16.20
N LEU A 43 -44.17 15.19 -17.09
CA LEU A 43 -42.80 15.52 -17.50
C LEU A 43 -41.85 15.77 -16.31
N HIS A 44 -42.32 16.47 -15.29
CA HIS A 44 -41.52 16.81 -14.11
C HIS A 44 -41.17 15.58 -13.25
N ASP A 45 -42.15 14.73 -13.00
CA ASP A 45 -41.98 13.53 -12.18
C ASP A 45 -41.12 12.49 -12.90
N ILE A 46 -41.27 12.38 -14.22
CA ILE A 46 -40.40 11.55 -15.06
C ILE A 46 -38.96 12.07 -15.07
N ALA A 47 -38.76 13.39 -15.16
CA ALA A 47 -37.43 13.99 -15.10
C ALA A 47 -36.75 13.75 -13.73
N LYS A 48 -37.51 13.93 -12.63
CA LYS A 48 -37.05 13.61 -11.27
C LYS A 48 -36.70 12.13 -11.10
N LEU A 49 -37.57 11.24 -11.58
CA LEU A 49 -37.36 9.79 -11.53
C LEU A 49 -36.08 9.41 -12.27
N SER A 50 -35.89 9.91 -13.50
CA SER A 50 -34.69 9.65 -14.29
C SER A 50 -33.42 10.15 -13.58
N ALA A 51 -33.46 11.35 -12.99
CA ALA A 51 -32.31 11.89 -12.25
C ALA A 51 -32.02 11.08 -10.97
N ALA A 52 -33.06 10.62 -10.28
CA ALA A 52 -32.92 9.77 -9.10
C ALA A 52 -32.34 8.39 -9.48
N GLU A 53 -32.81 7.77 -10.57
CA GLU A 53 -32.28 6.49 -11.07
C GLU A 53 -30.80 6.60 -11.48
N GLU A 54 -30.41 7.68 -12.16
CA GLU A 54 -29.00 7.97 -12.48
C GLU A 54 -28.18 8.09 -11.18
N LYS A 55 -28.69 8.84 -10.20
CA LYS A 55 -28.01 9.03 -8.92
C LYS A 55 -27.90 7.74 -8.10
N ILE A 56 -28.91 6.88 -8.14
CA ILE A 56 -28.89 5.55 -7.52
C ILE A 56 -27.81 4.69 -8.17
N SER A 57 -27.72 4.66 -9.50
CA SER A 57 -26.70 3.89 -10.21
C SER A 57 -25.29 4.33 -9.82
N GLU A 58 -25.05 5.64 -9.78
CA GLU A 58 -23.77 6.22 -9.39
C GLU A 58 -23.43 5.95 -7.91
N THR A 59 -24.38 6.14 -7.00
CA THR A 59 -24.17 5.92 -5.56
C THR A 59 -23.93 4.44 -5.27
N ASN A 60 -24.60 3.53 -5.98
CA ASN A 60 -24.32 2.11 -5.92
C ASN A 60 -22.88 1.79 -6.35
N GLN A 61 -22.39 2.41 -7.42
CA GLN A 61 -21.00 2.21 -7.86
C GLN A 61 -20.01 2.66 -6.78
N PHE A 62 -20.23 3.82 -6.17
CA PHE A 62 -19.42 4.31 -5.05
C PHE A 62 -19.46 3.38 -3.83
N MET A 63 -20.64 2.89 -3.46
CA MET A 63 -20.79 1.92 -2.37
C MET A 63 -20.00 0.64 -2.64
N GLN A 64 -20.11 0.08 -3.86
CA GLN A 64 -19.33 -1.11 -4.24
C GLN A 64 -17.82 -0.86 -4.24
N ASN A 65 -17.40 0.34 -4.67
CA ASN A 65 -16.00 0.75 -4.60
C ASN A 65 -15.50 0.85 -3.16
N SER A 66 -16.31 1.38 -2.23
CA SER A 66 -15.99 1.44 -0.80
C SER A 66 -15.84 0.05 -0.20
N ILE A 67 -16.80 -0.85 -0.45
CA ILE A 67 -16.76 -2.24 0.02
C ILE A 67 -15.48 -2.92 -0.48
N ARG A 68 -15.19 -2.78 -1.78
CA ARG A 68 -13.98 -3.34 -2.39
C ARG A 68 -12.71 -2.77 -1.76
N ALA A 69 -12.64 -1.45 -1.55
CA ALA A 69 -11.49 -0.82 -0.90
C ALA A 69 -11.29 -1.34 0.52
N THR A 70 -12.36 -1.46 1.31
CA THR A 70 -12.31 -2.01 2.68
C THR A 70 -11.76 -3.43 2.68
N THR A 71 -12.27 -4.32 1.81
CA THR A 71 -11.77 -5.69 1.71
C THR A 71 -10.30 -5.75 1.29
N GLU A 72 -9.87 -4.99 0.27
CA GLU A 72 -8.47 -4.96 -0.15
C GLU A 72 -7.54 -4.43 0.96
N LEU A 73 -7.99 -3.43 1.72
CA LEU A 73 -7.27 -2.87 2.86
C LEU A 73 -7.17 -3.84 4.05
N GLU A 74 -8.16 -4.71 4.27
CA GLU A 74 -8.07 -5.77 5.28
C GLU A 74 -6.96 -6.79 4.96
N PHE A 75 -6.83 -7.22 3.70
CA PHE A 75 -5.73 -8.08 3.28
C PHE A 75 -4.37 -7.41 3.48
N LEU A 76 -4.31 -6.11 3.22
CA LEU A 76 -3.11 -5.30 3.41
C LEU A 76 -2.74 -5.15 4.89
N ASP A 77 -3.72 -4.93 5.78
CA ASP A 77 -3.50 -4.89 7.24
C ASP A 77 -2.93 -6.21 7.75
N VAL A 78 -3.50 -7.34 7.33
CA VAL A 78 -3.02 -8.68 7.72
C VAL A 78 -1.59 -8.93 7.23
N ALA A 79 -1.27 -8.52 6.00
CA ALA A 79 0.10 -8.65 5.48
C ALA A 79 1.09 -7.78 6.27
N LEU A 80 0.72 -6.54 6.60
CA LEU A 80 1.54 -5.63 7.40
C LEU A 80 1.71 -6.12 8.84
N ASP A 81 0.67 -6.65 9.47
CA ASP A 81 0.74 -7.28 10.80
C ASP A 81 1.73 -8.45 10.80
N ARG A 82 1.69 -9.31 9.78
CA ARG A 82 2.66 -10.40 9.63
C ARG A 82 4.09 -9.87 9.46
N LEU A 83 4.29 -8.82 8.65
CA LEU A 83 5.61 -8.18 8.49
C LEU A 83 6.12 -7.58 9.80
N GLN A 84 5.25 -6.95 10.60
CA GLN A 84 5.61 -6.46 11.94
C GLN A 84 6.06 -7.59 12.85
N ASN A 85 5.31 -8.70 12.92
CA ASN A 85 5.67 -9.86 13.73
C ASN A 85 7.01 -10.50 13.27
N LEU A 86 7.25 -10.59 11.96
CA LEU A 86 8.53 -11.07 11.43
C LEU A 86 9.69 -10.11 11.78
N THR A 87 9.42 -8.81 11.86
CA THR A 87 10.42 -7.82 12.27
C THR A 87 10.73 -7.91 13.76
N VAL A 88 9.74 -8.22 14.60
CA VAL A 88 9.97 -8.53 16.03
C VAL A 88 10.86 -9.75 16.18
N ASN A 89 10.62 -10.82 15.43
CA ASN A 89 11.51 -12.00 15.46
C ASN A 89 12.93 -11.64 15.00
N LEU A 90 13.07 -10.79 13.97
CA LEU A 90 14.36 -10.31 13.50
C LEU A 90 15.09 -9.50 14.60
N GLN A 91 14.36 -8.68 15.34
CA GLN A 91 14.87 -7.91 16.48
C GLN A 91 15.33 -8.84 17.62
N GLU A 92 14.57 -9.88 17.93
CA GLU A 92 14.95 -10.89 18.93
C GLU A 92 16.27 -11.57 18.53
N LEU A 93 16.39 -12.02 17.28
CA LEU A 93 17.63 -12.61 16.76
C LEU A 93 18.79 -11.61 16.79
N ALA A 94 18.56 -10.33 16.46
CA ALA A 94 19.60 -9.31 16.51
C ALA A 94 20.10 -9.10 17.95
N VAL A 95 19.22 -9.09 18.94
CA VAL A 95 19.60 -8.98 20.36
C VAL A 95 20.32 -10.25 20.84
N GLU A 96 19.82 -11.43 20.51
CA GLU A 96 20.41 -12.71 20.95
C GLU A 96 21.79 -12.94 20.34
N SER A 97 21.94 -12.62 19.05
CA SER A 97 23.20 -12.74 18.32
C SER A 97 24.20 -11.62 18.60
N GLY A 98 23.79 -10.56 19.30
CA GLY A 98 24.65 -9.46 19.74
C GLY A 98 25.56 -9.80 20.92
N ASN A 99 25.44 -11.00 21.50
CA ASN A 99 26.31 -11.45 22.58
C ASN A 99 27.72 -11.79 22.06
N ASP A 100 28.77 -11.27 22.69
CA ASP A 100 30.18 -11.45 22.27
C ASP A 100 30.70 -12.90 22.38
N VAL A 101 29.96 -13.79 23.03
CA VAL A 101 30.39 -15.17 23.32
C VAL A 101 29.54 -16.18 22.55
N LEU A 102 29.52 -16.06 21.21
CA LEU A 102 28.85 -17.02 20.34
C LEU A 102 29.85 -17.93 19.64
N SER A 103 29.59 -19.24 19.69
CA SER A 103 30.31 -20.22 18.90
C SER A 103 29.98 -20.08 17.41
N GLN A 104 30.88 -20.53 16.54
CA GLN A 104 30.64 -20.58 15.10
C GLN A 104 29.36 -21.34 14.75
N SER A 105 29.09 -22.45 15.44
CA SER A 105 27.87 -23.23 15.22
C SER A 105 26.58 -22.51 15.60
N GLU A 106 26.62 -21.61 16.58
CA GLU A 106 25.47 -20.78 16.97
C GLU A 106 25.24 -19.67 15.95
N ARG A 107 26.32 -19.03 15.48
CA ARG A 107 26.25 -18.02 14.41
C ARG A 107 25.64 -18.61 13.13
N GLU A 108 26.04 -19.82 12.75
CA GLU A 108 25.46 -20.53 11.60
C GLU A 108 23.96 -20.82 11.77
N ARG A 109 23.49 -21.11 13.00
CA ARG A 109 22.06 -21.28 13.28
C ARG A 109 21.30 -19.96 13.09
N PHE A 110 21.76 -18.88 13.73
CA PHE A 110 21.16 -17.55 13.56
C PHE A 110 21.13 -17.11 12.10
N LEU A 111 22.20 -17.37 11.35
CA LEU A 111 22.25 -17.05 9.92
C LEU A 111 21.12 -17.75 9.14
N ASN A 112 20.90 -19.04 9.39
CA ASN A 112 19.83 -19.78 8.74
C ASN A 112 18.45 -19.24 9.12
N ASP A 113 18.24 -18.86 10.38
CA ASP A 113 16.98 -18.29 10.85
C ASP A 113 16.70 -16.92 10.21
N VAL A 114 17.71 -16.05 10.13
CA VAL A 114 17.61 -14.74 9.45
C VAL A 114 17.29 -14.92 7.97
N GLN A 115 17.92 -15.88 7.28
CA GLN A 115 17.62 -16.17 5.88
C GLN A 115 16.20 -16.72 5.68
N MET A 116 15.69 -17.53 6.63
CA MET A 116 14.32 -18.00 6.61
C MET A 116 13.32 -16.85 6.77
N LEU A 117 13.56 -15.96 7.72
CA LEU A 117 12.74 -14.76 7.92
C LEU A 117 12.76 -13.86 6.68
N LYS A 118 13.93 -13.68 6.03
CA LYS A 118 14.05 -12.94 4.77
C LYS A 118 13.10 -13.50 3.70
N LYS A 119 13.11 -14.82 3.53
CA LYS A 119 12.27 -15.51 2.57
C LYS A 119 10.80 -15.34 2.90
N GLU A 120 10.43 -15.46 4.17
CA GLU A 120 9.04 -15.29 4.60
C GLU A 120 8.57 -13.84 4.37
N MET A 121 9.38 -12.84 4.71
CA MET A 121 9.07 -11.43 4.42
C MET A 121 8.94 -11.19 2.91
N LEU A 122 9.78 -11.80 2.08
CA LEU A 122 9.68 -11.71 0.62
C LEU A 122 8.38 -12.34 0.08
N ASP A 123 7.96 -13.46 0.66
CA ASP A 123 6.69 -14.11 0.30
C ASP A 123 5.50 -13.21 0.66
N VAL A 124 5.53 -12.55 1.82
CA VAL A 124 4.48 -11.57 2.20
C VAL A 124 4.53 -10.32 1.32
N ALA A 125 5.72 -9.82 0.99
CA ALA A 125 5.90 -8.66 0.11
C ALA A 125 5.39 -8.91 -1.32
N ASN A 126 5.34 -10.18 -1.75
CA ASN A 126 4.79 -10.61 -3.03
C ASN A 126 3.38 -11.23 -2.92
N GLN A 127 2.69 -11.04 -1.79
CA GLN A 127 1.34 -11.55 -1.60
C GLN A 127 0.33 -10.78 -2.48
N ASN A 128 -0.72 -11.50 -2.89
CA ASN A 128 -1.83 -10.97 -3.67
C ASN A 128 -3.13 -10.95 -2.86
N ASP A 129 -4.04 -10.07 -3.26
CA ASP A 129 -5.43 -10.07 -2.79
C ASP A 129 -6.24 -11.23 -3.42
N SER A 130 -7.50 -11.38 -2.97
CA SER A 130 -8.45 -12.38 -3.52
C SER A 130 -8.75 -12.21 -5.01
N PHE A 131 -8.42 -11.06 -5.60
CA PHE A 131 -8.64 -10.73 -7.01
C PHE A 131 -7.36 -10.88 -7.85
N GLY A 132 -6.26 -11.37 -7.27
CA GLY A 132 -4.98 -11.58 -7.93
C GLY A 132 -4.13 -10.32 -8.08
N ASN A 133 -4.49 -9.21 -7.44
CA ASN A 133 -3.67 -8.00 -7.48
C ASN A 133 -2.62 -8.01 -6.37
N SER A 134 -1.43 -7.51 -6.67
CA SER A 134 -0.37 -7.38 -5.68
C SER A 134 -0.67 -6.30 -4.64
N LEU A 135 -0.42 -6.64 -3.37
CA LEU A 135 -0.59 -5.76 -2.21
C LEU A 135 0.44 -4.62 -2.16
N PHE A 136 1.62 -4.82 -2.75
CA PHE A 136 2.73 -3.87 -2.73
C PHE A 136 3.24 -3.52 -4.14
N GLY A 137 2.46 -3.84 -5.18
CA GLY A 137 2.82 -3.60 -6.59
C GLY A 137 2.50 -2.19 -7.12
N GLY A 138 1.82 -1.36 -6.32
CA GLY A 138 1.27 -0.08 -6.80
C GLY A 138 0.35 -0.29 -8.02
N ILE A 139 0.40 0.65 -8.96
CA ILE A 139 -0.35 0.58 -10.24
C ILE A 139 0.34 -0.26 -11.34
N SER A 140 1.45 -0.96 -11.05
CA SER A 140 2.25 -1.64 -12.09
C SER A 140 1.57 -2.84 -12.73
N GLY A 141 0.61 -3.47 -12.03
CA GLY A 141 -0.02 -4.71 -12.45
C GLY A 141 0.92 -5.93 -12.44
N LYS A 142 2.11 -5.83 -11.84
CA LYS A 142 3.03 -6.97 -11.68
C LYS A 142 2.53 -7.87 -10.55
N GLU A 143 2.42 -9.18 -10.83
CA GLU A 143 2.05 -10.18 -9.81
C GLU A 143 3.10 -10.31 -8.71
N LYS A 144 4.39 -10.20 -9.06
CA LYS A 144 5.51 -10.25 -8.10
C LYS A 144 6.37 -9.01 -8.24
N PRO A 145 6.13 -7.96 -7.42
CA PRO A 145 6.88 -6.72 -7.52
C PRO A 145 8.27 -6.79 -6.86
N PHE A 146 8.58 -7.79 -6.04
CA PHE A 146 9.91 -7.99 -5.46
C PHE A 146 10.59 -9.21 -6.07
N VAL A 147 11.74 -9.00 -6.71
CA VAL A 147 12.48 -10.03 -7.45
C VAL A 147 13.86 -10.21 -6.83
N MET A 148 14.18 -11.45 -6.50
CA MET A 148 15.50 -11.85 -6.00
C MET A 148 16.42 -12.22 -7.17
N ASN A 149 17.62 -11.65 -7.21
CA ASN A 149 18.65 -11.99 -8.18
C ASN A 149 19.42 -13.28 -7.77
N SER A 150 20.37 -13.74 -8.60
CA SER A 150 21.19 -14.93 -8.30
C SER A 150 22.11 -14.80 -7.09
N GLU A 151 22.40 -13.57 -6.68
CA GLU A 151 23.23 -13.23 -5.51
C GLU A 151 22.40 -13.13 -4.22
N GLY A 152 21.08 -13.28 -4.32
CA GLY A 152 20.15 -13.23 -3.18
C GLY A 152 19.65 -11.82 -2.85
N SER A 153 20.13 -10.77 -3.52
CA SER A 153 19.65 -9.40 -3.36
C SER A 153 18.25 -9.25 -3.95
N VAL A 154 17.38 -8.52 -3.24
CA VAL A 154 15.99 -8.29 -3.62
C VAL A 154 15.88 -6.90 -4.23
N SER A 155 15.18 -6.81 -5.37
CA SER A 155 14.92 -5.56 -6.08
C SER A 155 13.44 -5.35 -6.30
N TYR A 156 13.00 -4.10 -6.20
CA TYR A 156 11.62 -3.70 -6.49
C TYR A 156 11.42 -3.35 -7.97
N VAL A 157 10.47 -4.01 -8.63
CA VAL A 157 10.08 -3.81 -10.04
C VAL A 157 8.63 -3.37 -10.22
N GLY A 158 7.99 -2.91 -9.14
CA GLY A 158 6.62 -2.36 -9.17
C GLY A 158 6.57 -0.85 -9.41
N SER A 159 5.41 -0.25 -9.16
CA SER A 159 5.20 1.20 -9.31
C SER A 159 5.23 1.89 -7.96
N SER A 160 5.84 3.08 -7.91
CA SER A 160 5.82 3.92 -6.70
C SER A 160 4.47 4.58 -6.41
N LEU A 161 3.54 4.53 -7.37
CA LEU A 161 2.20 5.07 -7.21
C LEU A 161 1.26 3.98 -6.71
N ALA A 162 0.59 4.27 -5.59
CA ALA A 162 -0.49 3.45 -5.07
C ALA A 162 -1.69 3.46 -6.01
N ARG A 163 -2.44 2.35 -6.01
CA ARG A 163 -3.75 2.28 -6.63
C ARG A 163 -4.77 2.95 -5.72
N GLU A 164 -5.65 3.74 -6.32
CA GLU A 164 -6.74 4.41 -5.63
C GLU A 164 -8.06 4.13 -6.34
N VAL A 165 -9.15 4.12 -5.58
CA VAL A 165 -10.51 3.98 -6.11
C VAL A 165 -11.37 5.14 -5.63
N GLN A 166 -12.21 5.64 -6.53
CA GLN A 166 -13.16 6.69 -6.22
C GLN A 166 -14.34 6.14 -5.42
N VAL A 167 -14.55 6.65 -4.21
CA VAL A 167 -15.63 6.24 -3.30
C VAL A 167 -16.71 7.33 -3.14
N SER A 168 -16.46 8.53 -3.66
CA SER A 168 -17.44 9.59 -3.85
C SER A 168 -16.90 10.60 -4.86
N HIS A 169 -17.67 11.64 -5.20
CA HIS A 169 -17.23 12.65 -6.20
C HIS A 169 -15.91 13.33 -5.82
N SER A 170 -15.69 13.55 -4.54
CA SER A 170 -14.55 14.32 -4.03
C SER A 170 -13.52 13.46 -3.31
N LEU A 171 -13.73 12.15 -3.20
CA LEU A 171 -12.87 11.27 -2.41
C LEU A 171 -12.39 10.05 -3.18
N HIS A 172 -11.08 9.87 -3.13
CA HIS A 172 -10.39 8.66 -3.55
C HIS A 172 -9.77 7.99 -2.32
N VAL A 173 -9.79 6.67 -2.30
CA VAL A 173 -9.23 5.85 -1.22
C VAL A 173 -8.16 4.95 -1.80
N LYS A 174 -6.99 4.95 -1.15
CA LYS A 174 -5.89 4.03 -1.48
C LYS A 174 -6.32 2.59 -1.25
N GLN A 175 -5.90 1.71 -2.15
CA GLN A 175 -6.19 0.28 -2.13
C GLN A 175 -4.96 -0.58 -1.85
N ASN A 176 -3.77 -0.08 -2.20
CA ASN A 176 -2.50 -0.78 -2.00
C ASN A 176 -1.35 0.22 -1.77
N PHE A 177 -0.12 -0.28 -1.62
CA PHE A 177 1.07 0.57 -1.58
C PHE A 177 1.97 0.35 -2.80
N GLY A 178 2.74 1.38 -3.15
CA GLY A 178 3.98 1.19 -3.89
C GLY A 178 5.02 0.59 -2.95
N GLY A 179 5.52 -0.61 -3.24
CA GLY A 179 6.43 -1.34 -2.37
C GLY A 179 7.70 -0.57 -2.02
N ASN A 180 8.18 0.34 -2.88
CA ASN A 180 9.32 1.19 -2.57
C ASN A 180 9.09 2.15 -1.38
N SER A 181 7.84 2.55 -1.09
CA SER A 181 7.54 3.42 0.07
C SER A 181 7.50 2.64 1.38
N VAL A 182 7.28 1.33 1.31
CA VAL A 182 7.17 0.44 2.46
C VAL A 182 8.49 -0.29 2.73
N PHE A 183 9.25 -0.65 1.69
CA PHE A 183 10.41 -1.54 1.78
C PHE A 183 11.77 -0.91 1.41
N GLU A 184 11.85 0.17 0.61
CA GLU A 184 13.15 0.63 0.05
C GLU A 184 13.56 2.05 0.50
N ASN A 185 12.60 2.91 0.83
CA ASN A 185 12.85 4.31 1.17
C ASN A 185 12.52 4.61 2.64
N ILE A 186 12.84 3.68 3.53
CA ILE A 186 12.59 3.84 4.96
C ILE A 186 13.60 4.85 5.50
N ARG A 187 13.12 5.84 6.25
CA ARG A 187 13.98 6.84 6.89
C ARG A 187 14.56 6.26 8.18
N SER A 188 15.88 6.28 8.31
CA SER A 188 16.60 6.08 9.56
C SER A 188 17.53 7.26 9.83
N ASP A 189 18.12 7.30 11.03
CA ASP A 189 19.12 8.29 11.41
C ASP A 189 20.38 8.22 10.54
N GLU A 190 20.64 7.07 9.91
CA GLU A 190 21.79 6.82 9.01
C GLU A 190 21.46 7.06 7.52
N GLY A 191 20.23 7.45 7.18
CA GLY A 191 19.80 7.73 5.81
C GLY A 191 18.59 6.93 5.36
N LYS A 192 18.51 6.64 4.07
CA LYS A 192 17.45 5.77 3.53
C LYS A 192 17.93 4.33 3.56
N ILE A 193 17.09 3.44 4.07
CA ILE A 193 17.39 2.01 4.17
C ILE A 193 16.33 1.18 3.44
N SER A 194 16.75 0.01 2.98
CA SER A 194 15.90 -1.04 2.43
C SER A 194 15.75 -2.20 3.41
N VAL A 195 14.55 -2.77 3.53
CA VAL A 195 14.24 -3.89 4.43
C VAL A 195 15.13 -5.09 4.12
N PHE A 196 15.22 -5.46 2.84
CA PHE A 196 15.96 -6.66 2.44
C PHE A 196 17.46 -6.45 2.51
N GLU A 197 17.94 -5.23 2.28
CA GLU A 197 19.34 -4.86 2.47
C GLU A 197 19.75 -4.95 3.94
N VAL A 198 18.92 -4.45 4.87
CA VAL A 198 19.17 -4.55 6.31
C VAL A 198 19.22 -6.01 6.78
N ILE A 199 18.36 -6.87 6.24
CA ILE A 199 18.39 -8.30 6.55
C ILE A 199 19.65 -8.97 5.99
N ASP A 200 20.11 -8.54 4.81
CA ASP A 200 21.36 -9.02 4.22
C ASP A 200 22.60 -8.55 5.01
N ASP A 201 22.62 -7.29 5.45
CA ASP A 201 23.63 -6.75 6.35
C ASP A 201 23.66 -7.53 7.67
N PHE A 202 22.49 -7.88 8.23
CA PHE A 202 22.42 -8.71 9.43
C PHE A 202 22.94 -10.14 9.18
N ALA A 203 22.55 -10.77 8.07
CA ALA A 203 23.10 -12.08 7.70
C ALA A 203 24.62 -12.03 7.50
N ALA A 204 25.16 -10.93 6.96
CA ALA A 204 26.58 -10.74 6.77
C ALA A 204 27.33 -10.50 8.09
N SER A 205 26.75 -9.76 9.04
CA SER A 205 27.37 -9.55 10.36
C SER A 205 27.53 -10.85 11.13
N LEU A 206 26.60 -11.80 10.98
CA LEU A 206 26.67 -13.14 11.60
C LEU A 206 27.79 -14.01 11.04
N LYS A 207 28.26 -13.77 9.80
CA LYS A 207 29.38 -14.51 9.20
C LYS A 207 30.75 -14.03 9.72
N ASN A 208 30.82 -12.83 10.27
CA ASN A 208 32.04 -12.22 10.77
C ASN A 208 32.10 -12.32 12.31
N ASP A 209 33.31 -12.49 12.88
CA ASP A 209 33.48 -12.29 14.31
C ASP A 209 33.29 -10.80 14.61
N VAL A 210 32.30 -10.51 15.45
CA VAL A 210 31.78 -9.15 15.66
C VAL A 210 32.79 -8.33 16.46
N ASN A 211 33.20 -7.20 15.92
CA ASN A 211 33.88 -6.14 16.64
C ASN A 211 33.07 -4.86 16.43
N SER A 212 33.16 -3.91 17.36
CA SER A 212 32.35 -2.69 17.52
C SER A 212 32.40 -1.65 16.37
N GLY A 213 32.88 -2.01 15.18
CA GLY A 213 33.19 -1.11 14.05
C GLY A 213 34.26 -0.05 14.33
N THR A 214 34.57 0.18 15.60
CA THR A 214 35.76 0.84 16.10
C THR A 214 36.79 -0.19 16.56
N SER A 215 38.03 -0.02 16.12
CA SER A 215 39.13 -0.88 16.52
C SER A 215 39.51 -0.70 18.00
N SER A 216 40.13 -1.71 18.59
CA SER A 216 40.93 -1.50 19.80
C SER A 216 42.08 -0.50 19.54
N ASN A 217 42.77 -0.04 20.60
CA ASN A 217 43.96 0.80 20.41
C ASN A 217 45.01 0.02 19.61
N LEU A 218 45.22 0.43 18.36
CA LEU A 218 45.99 -0.29 17.36
C LEU A 218 47.48 -0.36 17.71
N LEU A 219 47.99 0.61 18.48
CA LEU A 219 49.39 0.68 18.93
C LEU A 219 49.59 0.13 20.36
N SER A 220 48.64 -0.63 20.91
CA SER A 220 48.74 -1.14 22.29
C SER A 220 49.94 -2.06 22.54
N ASN A 221 50.48 -2.71 21.50
CA ASN A 221 51.56 -3.70 21.60
C ASN A 221 52.90 -3.17 21.05
N GLY A 222 52.99 -1.89 20.69
CA GLY A 222 54.20 -1.28 20.14
C GLY A 222 53.90 -0.11 19.20
N ASN A 223 54.92 0.38 18.51
CA ASN A 223 54.84 1.59 17.69
C ASN A 223 54.44 1.32 16.23
N SER A 224 54.00 0.10 15.92
CA SER A 224 53.63 -0.31 14.56
C SER A 224 52.51 -1.34 14.55
N VAL A 225 51.65 -1.30 13.53
CA VAL A 225 50.56 -2.25 13.30
C VAL A 225 50.41 -2.47 11.80
N ASP A 226 50.07 -3.69 11.39
CA ASP A 226 49.73 -4.01 10.00
C ASP A 226 48.21 -4.12 9.85
N LEU A 227 47.66 -3.33 8.93
CA LEU A 227 46.27 -3.41 8.49
C LEU A 227 46.20 -4.21 7.20
N VAL A 228 45.43 -5.29 7.18
CA VAL A 228 45.20 -6.15 6.02
C VAL A 228 43.87 -5.73 5.40
N PHE A 229 43.94 -5.15 4.20
CA PHE A 229 42.77 -4.72 3.46
C PHE A 229 42.21 -5.88 2.62
N PRO A 230 40.88 -5.94 2.44
CA PRO A 230 40.27 -6.94 1.58
C PRO A 230 40.61 -6.65 0.11
N SER A 231 40.55 -7.66 -0.75
CA SER A 231 40.93 -7.49 -2.17
C SER A 231 39.94 -6.59 -2.91
N SER A 232 40.40 -5.49 -3.48
CA SER A 232 39.59 -4.49 -4.20
C SER A 232 38.93 -4.99 -5.47
N GLY A 233 39.37 -6.12 -6.01
CA GLY A 233 38.99 -6.52 -7.36
C GLY A 233 39.41 -5.42 -8.37
N PRO A 234 38.60 -5.16 -9.41
CA PRO A 234 38.89 -4.11 -10.40
C PRO A 234 38.91 -2.70 -9.81
N GLU A 235 37.92 -2.37 -8.97
CA GLU A 235 37.69 -1.05 -8.41
C GLU A 235 36.85 -1.16 -7.13
N THR A 236 37.21 -0.41 -6.09
CA THR A 236 36.39 -0.23 -4.90
C THR A 236 36.67 1.12 -4.24
N LYS A 237 35.71 1.66 -3.50
CA LYS A 237 35.93 2.81 -2.62
C LYS A 237 36.05 2.35 -1.17
N ILE A 238 37.11 2.80 -0.50
CA ILE A 238 37.36 2.56 0.93
C ILE A 238 37.33 3.89 1.67
N GLU A 239 36.61 3.93 2.79
CA GLU A 239 36.49 5.08 3.66
C GLU A 239 36.55 4.65 5.12
N PHE A 240 37.27 5.40 5.96
CA PHE A 240 37.31 5.21 7.42
C PHE A 240 37.81 6.47 8.11
N GLU A 241 37.60 6.57 9.42
CA GLU A 241 38.12 7.64 10.26
C GLU A 241 39.31 7.16 11.09
N LEU A 242 40.36 7.99 11.14
CA LEU A 242 41.56 7.78 11.96
C LEU A 242 41.52 8.71 13.17
N ASP A 243 41.47 8.13 14.38
CA ASP A 243 41.44 8.85 15.65
C ASP A 243 42.75 8.63 16.42
N THR A 244 43.45 9.72 16.72
CA THR A 244 44.69 9.73 17.50
C THR A 244 44.56 10.46 18.84
N GLY A 245 43.34 10.60 19.37
CA GLY A 245 43.02 11.36 20.59
C GLY A 245 42.77 12.85 20.35
N GLY A 246 42.49 13.24 19.10
CA GLY A 246 42.29 14.62 18.64
C GLY A 246 41.11 14.75 17.67
N GLU A 247 41.21 15.59 16.64
CA GLU A 247 40.22 15.62 15.55
C GLU A 247 40.29 14.31 14.75
N LYS A 248 39.15 13.67 14.52
CA LYS A 248 39.07 12.46 13.69
C LYS A 248 39.35 12.82 12.23
N ASN A 249 40.32 12.14 11.63
CA ASN A 249 40.73 12.40 10.26
C ASN A 249 40.09 11.39 9.31
N LYS A 250 39.22 11.86 8.42
CA LYS A 250 38.59 11.03 7.40
C LYS A 250 39.56 10.67 6.29
N ILE A 251 39.72 9.38 6.02
CA ILE A 251 40.45 8.81 4.89
C ILE A 251 39.43 8.25 3.91
N SER A 252 39.50 8.65 2.64
CA SER A 252 38.54 8.20 1.61
C SER A 252 39.24 8.11 0.26
N SER A 253 39.29 6.91 -0.32
CA SER A 253 39.99 6.69 -1.58
C SER A 253 39.36 5.60 -2.44
N VAL A 254 39.51 5.74 -3.75
CA VAL A 254 39.19 4.68 -4.71
C VAL A 254 40.46 3.87 -4.97
N ILE A 255 40.32 2.55 -4.88
CA ILE A 255 41.40 1.56 -4.96
C ILE A 255 41.20 0.76 -6.24
N TYR A 256 42.24 0.69 -7.05
CA TYR A 256 42.26 -0.05 -8.31
C TYR A 256 43.25 -1.21 -8.22
N GLY A 257 42.82 -2.43 -8.50
CA GLY A 257 43.71 -3.60 -8.61
C GLY A 257 44.62 -3.83 -7.39
N ASN A 258 44.10 -3.66 -6.18
CA ASN A 258 44.80 -3.78 -4.89
C ASN A 258 45.92 -2.75 -4.65
N ASP A 259 45.90 -1.61 -5.34
CA ASP A 259 46.84 -0.52 -5.09
C ASP A 259 46.34 0.43 -3.99
N TYR A 260 46.84 0.24 -2.76
CA TYR A 260 46.50 1.08 -1.61
C TYR A 260 47.44 2.29 -1.41
N SER A 261 48.27 2.63 -2.39
CA SER A 261 49.20 3.77 -2.32
C SER A 261 48.49 5.11 -2.08
N SER A 262 47.26 5.24 -2.56
CA SER A 262 46.42 6.42 -2.36
C SER A 262 46.04 6.62 -0.88
N ILE A 263 45.69 5.56 -0.16
CA ILE A 263 45.44 5.57 1.30
C ILE A 263 46.71 5.96 2.04
N VAL A 264 47.84 5.33 1.71
CA VAL A 264 49.14 5.64 2.32
C VAL A 264 49.50 7.12 2.14
N THR A 265 49.26 7.67 0.94
CA THR A 265 49.51 9.08 0.64
C THR A 265 48.63 10.01 1.48
N GLN A 266 47.34 9.71 1.63
CA GLN A 266 46.44 10.50 2.49
C GLN A 266 46.87 10.47 3.95
N ILE A 267 47.17 9.29 4.51
CA ILE A 267 47.64 9.18 5.90
C ILE A 267 48.95 9.96 6.09
N ASN A 268 49.90 9.83 5.17
CA ASN A 268 51.18 10.53 5.26
C ASN A 268 51.06 12.05 5.11
N SER A 269 50.05 12.54 4.38
CA SER A 269 49.75 13.98 4.31
C SER A 269 49.28 14.56 5.66
N LEU A 270 48.77 13.70 6.54
CA LEU A 270 48.25 14.04 7.87
C LEU A 270 49.26 13.77 8.99
N THR A 271 50.43 13.18 8.72
CA THR A 271 51.40 12.78 9.75
C THR A 271 51.81 13.92 10.68
N ALA A 272 51.86 15.17 10.19
CA ALA A 272 52.21 16.32 11.02
C ALA A 272 51.18 16.62 12.11
N SER A 273 49.89 16.35 11.86
CA SER A 273 48.80 16.55 12.83
C SER A 273 48.43 15.27 13.59
N SER A 274 48.51 14.10 12.96
CA SER A 274 48.13 12.81 13.54
C SER A 274 49.26 12.10 14.28
N GLY A 275 50.54 12.42 14.00
CA GLY A 275 51.69 11.70 14.57
C GLY A 275 51.86 10.27 14.04
N VAL A 276 51.09 9.87 13.02
CA VAL A 276 51.10 8.52 12.43
C VAL A 276 51.52 8.60 10.96
N SER A 277 52.37 7.65 10.55
CA SER A 277 52.82 7.46 9.17
C SER A 277 52.41 6.07 8.66
N ALA A 278 52.31 5.92 7.35
CA ALA A 278 51.90 4.70 6.68
C ALA A 278 52.92 4.26 5.62
N SER A 279 53.03 2.95 5.41
CA SER A 279 53.85 2.34 4.36
C SER A 279 53.18 1.08 3.80
N ILE A 280 53.40 0.79 2.52
CA ILE A 280 52.86 -0.43 1.89
C ILE A 280 53.72 -1.63 2.28
N VAL A 281 53.04 -2.76 2.55
CA VAL A 281 53.63 -4.07 2.79
C VAL A 281 52.97 -5.08 1.83
N GLU A 282 53.64 -6.20 1.56
CA GLU A 282 53.08 -7.25 0.69
C GLU A 282 51.77 -7.84 1.25
N GLY A 283 50.92 -8.34 0.35
CA GLY A 283 49.67 -9.03 0.71
C GLY A 283 48.53 -8.11 1.14
N ASN A 284 48.32 -7.01 0.42
CA ASN A 284 47.29 -5.99 0.70
C ASN A 284 47.42 -5.36 2.10
N ARG A 285 48.66 -5.19 2.56
CA ARG A 285 48.95 -4.67 3.90
C ARG A 285 49.41 -3.23 3.86
N ILE A 286 48.91 -2.43 4.80
CA ILE A 286 49.47 -1.13 5.13
C ILE A 286 50.01 -1.22 6.55
N ARG A 287 51.28 -0.87 6.73
CA ARG A 287 51.88 -0.71 8.04
C ARG A 287 51.72 0.72 8.51
N LEU A 288 51.00 0.92 9.60
CA LEU A 288 50.96 2.19 10.32
C LEU A 288 52.06 2.20 11.39
N GLN A 289 52.72 3.34 11.55
CA GLN A 289 53.75 3.55 12.57
C GLN A 289 53.60 4.93 13.22
N GLY A 290 53.74 5.00 14.53
CA GLY A 290 53.62 6.25 15.28
C GLY A 290 53.96 6.07 16.75
N SER A 291 54.07 7.18 17.47
CA SER A 291 54.28 7.21 18.93
C SER A 291 53.18 8.03 19.59
N VAL A 292 51.94 7.72 19.24
CA VAL A 292 50.72 8.32 19.80
C VAL A 292 50.16 7.43 20.91
N ASP A 293 49.53 8.04 21.91
CA ASP A 293 48.96 7.31 23.06
C ASP A 293 47.77 6.43 22.66
N GLN A 294 47.02 6.85 21.63
CA GLN A 294 45.83 6.17 21.14
C GLN A 294 45.82 6.22 19.61
N LEU A 295 45.45 5.11 18.99
CA LEU A 295 45.19 5.01 17.57
C LEU A 295 43.99 4.10 17.37
N HIS A 296 42.87 4.66 16.92
CA HIS A 296 41.65 3.92 16.58
C HIS A 296 41.26 4.17 15.14
N ILE A 297 40.67 3.14 14.52
CA ILE A 297 39.97 3.26 13.25
C ILE A 297 38.49 3.02 13.53
N SER A 298 37.63 3.90 13.04
CA SER A 298 36.18 3.77 13.10
C SER A 298 35.56 4.09 11.74
N ASP A 299 34.23 3.92 11.62
CA ASP A 299 33.47 4.42 10.48
C ASP A 299 33.90 3.83 9.13
N LEU A 300 34.25 2.54 9.15
CA LEU A 300 34.62 1.83 7.93
C LEU A 300 33.39 1.73 7.01
N ALA A 301 33.59 2.17 5.76
CA ALA A 301 32.64 1.98 4.68
C ALA A 301 33.39 1.49 3.43
N LEU A 302 32.88 0.41 2.84
CA LEU A 302 33.42 -0.20 1.63
C LEU A 302 32.32 -0.24 0.58
N SER A 303 32.58 0.28 -0.61
CA SER A 303 31.65 0.21 -1.74
C SER A 303 31.98 -0.98 -2.64
N ASP A 304 30.97 -1.63 -3.22
CA ASP A 304 31.13 -2.70 -4.21
C ASP A 304 31.86 -3.97 -3.69
N TYR A 305 31.78 -4.25 -2.39
CA TYR A 305 32.33 -5.46 -1.76
C TYR A 305 31.27 -6.54 -1.47
N ASP A 306 31.71 -7.80 -1.43
CA ASP A 306 30.98 -8.87 -0.76
C ASP A 306 30.91 -8.56 0.75
N PRO A 307 29.72 -8.40 1.36
CA PRO A 307 29.56 -8.15 2.79
C PRO A 307 30.30 -9.16 3.70
N ALA A 308 30.54 -10.39 3.22
CA ALA A 308 31.30 -11.40 3.97
C ALA A 308 32.82 -11.16 3.98
N GLN A 309 33.33 -10.26 3.13
CA GLN A 309 34.74 -9.85 3.05
C GLN A 309 34.95 -8.37 3.40
N SER A 310 33.89 -7.69 3.86
CA SER A 310 33.86 -6.27 4.22
C SER A 310 34.50 -5.98 5.58
N PHE A 311 35.79 -6.26 5.73
CA PHE A 311 36.54 -5.92 6.94
C PHE A 311 37.99 -5.59 6.68
N ILE A 312 38.59 -4.80 7.56
CA ILE A 312 40.05 -4.61 7.66
C ILE A 312 40.55 -5.48 8.81
N ALA A 313 41.45 -6.43 8.51
CA ALA A 313 42.07 -7.26 9.54
C ALA A 313 43.25 -6.53 10.18
N VAL A 314 43.42 -6.68 11.49
CA VAL A 314 44.47 -6.02 12.27
C VAL A 314 45.48 -7.06 12.76
N ILE A 315 46.76 -6.79 12.51
CA ILE A 315 47.90 -7.56 12.99
C ILE A 315 48.79 -6.62 13.81
N LYS A 316 48.72 -6.74 15.15
CA LYS A 316 49.52 -5.89 16.07
C LYS A 316 50.98 -6.31 16.16
N ASP A 317 51.29 -7.59 15.99
CA ASP A 317 52.67 -8.06 15.89
C ASP A 317 53.07 -8.17 14.42
N THR A 318 53.80 -7.16 13.95
CA THR A 318 54.28 -7.02 12.57
C THR A 318 55.31 -8.07 12.16
N SER A 319 55.79 -8.89 13.10
CA SER A 319 56.63 -10.07 12.84
C SER A 319 55.81 -11.36 12.66
N SER A 320 54.51 -11.31 12.96
CA SER A 320 53.57 -12.43 12.86
C SER A 320 52.64 -12.29 11.64
N SER A 321 51.78 -13.29 11.43
CA SER A 321 50.63 -13.19 10.52
C SER A 321 49.31 -13.47 11.24
N LEU A 322 49.31 -13.37 12.58
CA LEU A 322 48.12 -13.62 13.37
C LEU A 322 47.22 -12.39 13.34
N VAL A 323 46.04 -12.53 12.73
CA VAL A 323 44.98 -11.53 12.80
C VAL A 323 44.37 -11.60 14.20
N ILE A 324 44.39 -10.48 14.90
CA ILE A 324 43.92 -10.38 16.28
C ILE A 324 42.57 -9.69 16.41
N GLU A 325 42.15 -8.96 15.37
CA GLU A 325 40.95 -8.13 15.34
C GLU A 325 40.55 -7.89 13.88
N LYS A 326 39.25 -7.72 13.63
CA LYS A 326 38.71 -7.30 12.34
C LYS A 326 37.85 -6.06 12.56
N ILE A 327 38.08 -5.02 11.78
CA ILE A 327 37.25 -3.81 11.76
C ILE A 327 36.24 -4.01 10.65
N THR A 328 34.97 -4.21 10.99
CA THR A 328 33.86 -4.37 10.03
C THR A 328 33.22 -3.03 9.71
N GLU A 329 32.44 -2.97 8.64
CA GLU A 329 31.68 -1.76 8.31
C GLU A 329 30.60 -1.44 9.35
N ASN A 330 30.33 -0.15 9.57
CA ASN A 330 29.34 0.31 10.56
C ASN A 330 27.94 -0.29 10.33
N ARG A 331 27.54 -0.50 9.06
CA ARG A 331 26.24 -1.10 8.72
C ARG A 331 26.08 -2.54 9.22
N LEU A 332 27.18 -3.23 9.48
CA LEU A 332 27.21 -4.59 10.01
C LEU A 332 27.28 -4.61 11.55
N GLU A 333 27.37 -3.45 12.19
CA GLU A 333 27.36 -3.38 13.66
C GLU A 333 25.99 -3.74 14.22
N ASN A 334 25.99 -4.47 15.33
CA ASN A 334 24.75 -4.87 16.00
C ASN A 334 23.87 -3.67 16.40
N GLY A 335 24.48 -2.57 16.84
CA GLY A 335 23.77 -1.33 17.18
C GLY A 335 23.09 -0.68 15.97
N SER A 336 23.80 -0.59 14.85
CA SER A 336 23.26 -0.07 13.58
C SER A 336 22.13 -0.96 13.06
N ILE A 337 22.36 -2.28 13.01
CA ILE A 337 21.35 -3.28 12.59
C ILE A 337 20.09 -3.16 13.45
N SER A 338 20.23 -3.15 14.78
CA SER A 338 19.09 -3.06 15.70
C SER A 338 18.31 -1.75 15.49
N THR A 339 19.00 -0.64 15.24
CA THR A 339 18.37 0.66 14.97
C THR A 339 17.63 0.65 13.63
N LYS A 340 18.21 0.03 12.59
CA LYS A 340 17.57 -0.13 11.27
C LYS A 340 16.36 -1.07 11.33
N ILE A 341 16.43 -2.16 12.08
CA ILE A 341 15.29 -3.06 12.33
C ILE A 341 14.14 -2.33 13.02
N ASN A 342 14.45 -1.48 14.02
CA ASN A 342 13.43 -0.64 14.67
C ASN A 342 12.80 0.34 13.66
N ALA A 343 13.59 0.97 12.80
CA ALA A 343 13.06 1.85 11.74
C ALA A 343 12.15 1.10 10.76
N ILE A 344 12.47 -0.17 10.44
CA ILE A 344 11.62 -1.06 9.63
C ILE A 344 10.28 -1.32 10.35
N PHE A 345 10.32 -1.66 11.64
CA PHE A 345 9.12 -1.90 12.43
C PHE A 345 8.19 -0.67 12.43
N GLU A 346 8.76 0.52 12.65
CA GLU A 346 8.03 1.79 12.63
C GLU A 346 7.47 2.14 11.24
N SER A 347 8.19 1.78 10.16
CA SER A 347 7.70 1.91 8.79
C SER A 347 6.45 1.06 8.56
N PHE A 348 6.47 -0.21 8.97
CA PHE A 348 5.31 -1.09 8.87
C PHE A 348 4.15 -0.62 9.76
N ALA A 349 4.44 -0.14 10.97
CA ALA A 349 3.44 0.45 11.85
C ALA A 349 2.76 1.67 11.24
N THR A 350 3.55 2.54 10.60
CA THR A 350 3.05 3.74 9.90
C THR A 350 2.18 3.35 8.70
N ALA A 351 2.64 2.41 7.87
CA ALA A 351 1.86 1.90 6.75
C ALA A 351 0.52 1.32 7.22
N ARG A 352 0.53 0.59 8.34
CA ARG A 352 -0.67 0.01 8.94
C ARG A 352 -1.63 1.08 9.48
N ALA A 353 -1.12 2.15 10.08
CA ALA A 353 -1.93 3.30 10.47
C ALA A 353 -2.57 4.00 9.26
N GLU A 354 -1.86 4.11 8.13
CA GLU A 354 -2.41 4.62 6.86
C GLU A 354 -3.53 3.73 6.32
N VAL A 355 -3.36 2.41 6.38
CA VAL A 355 -4.40 1.42 6.02
C VAL A 355 -5.63 1.61 6.88
N GLY A 356 -5.47 1.67 8.21
CA GLY A 356 -6.59 1.88 9.13
C GLY A 356 -7.33 3.21 8.86
N ALA A 357 -6.60 4.29 8.56
CA ALA A 357 -7.21 5.58 8.20
C ALA A 357 -7.92 5.55 6.84
N SER A 358 -7.43 4.76 5.89
CA SER A 358 -8.06 4.58 4.57
C SER A 358 -9.30 3.70 4.66
N SER A 359 -9.26 2.65 5.48
CA SER A 359 -10.37 1.72 5.72
C SER A 359 -11.53 2.43 6.39
N ARG A 360 -11.27 3.23 7.46
CA ARG A 360 -12.31 4.07 8.07
C ARG A 360 -12.96 5.03 7.07
N ARG A 361 -12.16 5.68 6.22
CA ARG A 361 -12.69 6.57 5.17
C ARG A 361 -13.59 5.83 4.17
N ALA A 362 -13.25 4.60 3.78
CA ALA A 362 -14.10 3.79 2.91
C ALA A 362 -15.41 3.39 3.62
N GLN A 363 -15.33 2.92 4.87
CA GLN A 363 -16.50 2.53 5.68
C GLN A 363 -17.45 3.70 5.93
N ASP A 364 -16.93 4.89 6.26
CA ASP A 364 -17.75 6.09 6.46
C ASP A 364 -18.50 6.49 5.18
N ASN A 365 -17.85 6.34 4.00
CA ASN A 365 -18.50 6.62 2.71
C ASN A 365 -19.49 5.53 2.31
N GLU A 366 -19.22 4.28 2.67
CA GLU A 366 -20.17 3.17 2.47
C GLU A 366 -21.47 3.45 3.24
N ALA A 367 -21.38 3.80 4.52
CA ALA A 367 -22.55 4.14 5.34
C ALA A 367 -23.30 5.36 4.78
N ALA A 368 -22.59 6.43 4.41
CA ALA A 368 -23.22 7.60 3.80
C ALA A 368 -23.89 7.28 2.45
N ALA A 369 -23.29 6.41 1.64
CA ALA A 369 -23.88 5.96 0.38
C ALA A 369 -25.15 5.14 0.60
N GLN A 370 -25.19 4.29 1.63
CA GLN A 370 -26.40 3.55 2.02
C GLN A 370 -27.54 4.49 2.42
N ASP A 371 -27.26 5.52 3.23
CA ASP A 371 -28.27 6.53 3.62
C ASP A 371 -28.82 7.31 2.42
N ILE A 372 -27.94 7.69 1.48
CA ILE A 372 -28.33 8.35 0.24
C ILE A 372 -29.20 7.42 -0.62
N LEU A 373 -28.82 6.16 -0.76
CA LEU A 373 -29.58 5.17 -1.53
C LEU A 373 -30.98 4.99 -0.95
N LEU A 374 -31.10 4.82 0.37
CA LEU A 374 -32.39 4.71 1.05
C LEU A 374 -33.28 5.92 0.76
N THR A 375 -32.74 7.13 0.89
CA THR A 375 -33.48 8.37 0.61
C THR A 375 -33.91 8.46 -0.86
N LEU A 376 -33.04 8.07 -1.80
CA LEU A 376 -33.39 8.07 -3.23
C LEU A 376 -34.43 7.00 -3.56
N GLU A 377 -34.35 5.82 -2.96
CA GLU A 377 -35.33 4.74 -3.12
C GLU A 377 -36.70 5.14 -2.57
N GLU A 378 -36.76 5.83 -1.42
CA GLU A 378 -37.99 6.42 -0.89
C GLU A 378 -38.60 7.44 -1.87
N ASN A 379 -37.79 8.39 -2.38
CA ASN A 379 -38.25 9.37 -3.37
C ASN A 379 -38.74 8.71 -4.68
N VAL A 380 -38.06 7.65 -5.14
CA VAL A 380 -38.47 6.89 -6.32
C VAL A 380 -39.80 6.18 -6.06
N THR A 381 -39.98 5.64 -4.86
CA THR A 381 -41.21 4.96 -4.43
C THR A 381 -42.38 5.96 -4.37
N GLU A 382 -42.18 7.14 -3.78
CA GLU A 382 -43.21 8.20 -3.74
C GLU A 382 -43.68 8.63 -5.14
N ILE A 383 -42.79 8.59 -6.14
CA ILE A 383 -43.12 8.96 -7.52
C ILE A 383 -43.73 7.77 -8.30
N ARG A 384 -43.27 6.54 -8.03
CA ARG A 384 -43.68 5.34 -8.77
C ARG A 384 -44.93 4.67 -8.23
N ASP A 385 -45.21 4.78 -6.94
CA ASP A 385 -46.31 4.06 -6.31
C ASP A 385 -47.62 4.80 -6.53
N ALA A 386 -48.66 4.03 -6.83
CA ALA A 386 -49.99 4.58 -7.03
C ALA A 386 -50.71 4.71 -5.68
N ASP A 387 -51.43 5.81 -5.47
CA ASP A 387 -52.39 5.91 -4.37
C ASP A 387 -53.58 4.97 -4.65
N LEU A 388 -53.47 3.73 -4.20
CA LEU A 388 -54.47 2.69 -4.40
C LEU A 388 -55.83 3.09 -3.83
N ALA A 389 -55.88 3.86 -2.74
CA ALA A 389 -57.13 4.29 -2.14
C ALA A 389 -57.85 5.30 -3.03
N ALA A 390 -57.12 6.30 -3.55
CA ALA A 390 -57.64 7.25 -4.53
C ALA A 390 -58.07 6.54 -5.83
N LEU A 391 -57.24 5.64 -6.36
CA LEU A 391 -57.52 4.91 -7.60
C LEU A 391 -58.73 3.98 -7.48
N LEU A 392 -58.88 3.24 -6.38
CA LEU A 392 -60.04 2.40 -6.14
C LEU A 392 -61.32 3.23 -6.02
N THR A 393 -61.25 4.36 -5.31
CA THR A 393 -62.38 5.32 -5.20
C THR A 393 -62.79 5.84 -6.58
N GLN A 394 -61.81 6.18 -7.42
CA GLN A 394 -62.05 6.68 -8.76
C GLN A 394 -62.56 5.59 -9.71
N LEU A 395 -62.09 4.35 -9.55
CA LEU A 395 -62.59 3.20 -10.29
C LEU A 395 -64.07 2.96 -10.01
N GLU A 396 -64.48 2.95 -8.74
CA GLU A 396 -65.88 2.83 -8.31
C GLU A 396 -66.75 3.96 -8.86
N PHE A 397 -66.25 5.20 -8.83
CA PHE A 397 -66.92 6.35 -9.42
C PHE A 397 -67.12 6.18 -10.95
N LEU A 398 -66.09 5.71 -11.66
CA LEU A 398 -66.18 5.45 -13.11
C LEU A 398 -67.12 4.30 -13.45
N MET A 399 -67.12 3.21 -12.66
CA MET A 399 -68.07 2.11 -12.82
C MET A 399 -69.51 2.60 -12.63
N THR A 400 -69.77 3.33 -11.55
CA THR A 400 -71.08 3.91 -11.26
C THR A 400 -71.54 4.88 -12.35
N ASN A 401 -70.65 5.76 -12.83
CA ASN A 401 -70.96 6.67 -13.93
C ASN A 401 -71.25 5.95 -15.23
N LYS A 402 -70.49 4.88 -15.54
CA LYS A 402 -70.74 4.06 -16.73
C LYS A 402 -72.13 3.43 -16.66
N GLU A 403 -72.53 2.87 -15.52
CA GLU A 403 -73.87 2.31 -15.31
C GLU A 403 -74.96 3.39 -15.45
N ALA A 404 -74.78 4.55 -14.82
CA ALA A 404 -75.71 5.67 -14.91
C ALA A 404 -75.85 6.21 -16.35
N ALA A 405 -74.75 6.30 -17.09
CA ALA A 405 -74.72 6.69 -18.49
C ALA A 405 -75.43 5.66 -19.38
N GLN A 406 -75.22 4.35 -19.14
CA GLN A 406 -75.94 3.27 -19.84
C GLN A 406 -77.45 3.32 -19.57
N ALA A 407 -77.86 3.55 -18.33
CA ALA A 407 -79.27 3.66 -17.96
C ALA A 407 -79.94 4.89 -18.60
N THR A 408 -79.24 6.03 -18.59
CA THR A 408 -79.70 7.29 -19.22
C THR A 408 -79.80 7.14 -20.73
N PHE A 409 -78.78 6.55 -21.36
CA PHE A 409 -78.78 6.25 -22.79
C PHE A 409 -79.98 5.37 -23.15
N THR A 410 -80.20 4.27 -22.41
CA THR A 410 -81.34 3.36 -22.61
C THR A 410 -82.68 4.11 -22.52
N ARG A 411 -82.85 4.98 -21.50
CA ARG A 411 -84.05 5.82 -21.30
C ARG A 411 -84.28 6.86 -22.40
N ILE A 412 -83.22 7.45 -22.94
CA ILE A 412 -83.32 8.43 -24.04
C ILE A 412 -83.62 7.72 -25.36
N THR A 413 -83.00 6.55 -25.59
CA THR A 413 -83.27 5.74 -26.78
C THR A 413 -84.63 5.05 -26.75
N SER A 414 -85.20 4.79 -25.56
CA SER A 414 -86.53 4.20 -25.43
C SER A 414 -87.67 5.20 -25.71
N LYS A 415 -87.43 6.51 -25.54
CA LYS A 415 -88.37 7.56 -25.95
C LYS A 415 -88.23 7.85 -27.44
N THR A 416 -88.94 7.09 -28.26
CA THR A 416 -89.03 7.36 -29.70
C THR A 416 -90.19 8.32 -29.98
N LEU A 417 -90.16 8.99 -31.15
CA LEU A 417 -91.23 9.90 -31.61
C LEU A 417 -92.64 9.27 -31.57
N PHE A 418 -92.73 7.94 -31.50
CA PHE A 418 -93.97 7.17 -31.37
C PHE A 418 -94.65 7.31 -30.00
N ASP A 419 -93.90 7.57 -28.92
CA ASP A 419 -94.46 7.78 -27.58
C ASP A 419 -95.06 9.18 -27.38
N PHE A 420 -94.78 10.13 -28.30
CA PHE A 420 -95.28 11.51 -28.25
C PHE A 420 -96.42 11.77 -29.25
N LEU A 421 -96.73 10.78 -30.10
CA LEU A 421 -97.79 10.83 -31.13
C LEU A 421 -99.01 9.94 -30.79
N SER A 422 -99.02 9.31 -29.62
CA SER A 422 -100.17 8.66 -28.99
C SER A 422 -100.68 9.50 -27.83
#